data_AF-A0A7S2DLJ6-F1
#
_entry.id   AF-A0A7S2DLJ6-F1
#
_cell.length_a   1.000
_cell.length_b   1.000
_cell.length_c   1.000
_cell.angle_alpha   90.00
_cell.angle_beta   90.00
_cell.angle_gamma   90.00
#
_symmetry.space_group_name_H-M   'P 1'
#
loop_
_entity.id
_entity.type
_entity.pdbx_description
1 polymer ?
#
loop_
_entity_poly.entity_id
_entity_poly.type
_entity_poly.pdbx_seq_one_letter_code
_entity_poly.pdbx_strand_id
1 'polypeptide(L)'
;PPSAPFARTRPVEQKSDPNALMSKRVEAATKAADVSKQIVRRSVNFEDDKLLRKLLDKGLKYDRGWQNAYEDYCTSHGITDPDIRHQDRDFIATFIEQNLANSINEDWVKKILWNQAPDGEKKEKKEK
;
A
#
# COMPACT_ATOMS: atom_id res chain seq x y z
N PRO A 1 -67.48 -20.85 14.22
CA PRO A 1 -66.05 -21.18 13.98
C PRO A 1 -65.37 -19.96 13.34
N PRO A 2 -64.36 -19.33 13.98
CA PRO A 2 -63.82 -18.07 13.52
C PRO A 2 -62.68 -18.24 12.49
N SER A 3 -62.64 -17.25 11.59
CA SER A 3 -61.78 -17.07 10.44
C SER A 3 -60.32 -16.76 10.81
N ALA A 4 -59.35 -17.34 10.09
CA ALA A 4 -57.93 -17.01 10.21
C ALA A 4 -57.56 -15.84 9.27
N PRO A 5 -56.81 -14.81 9.73
CA PRO A 5 -56.26 -13.80 8.85
C PRO A 5 -54.86 -14.22 8.35
N PHE A 6 -54.68 -14.19 7.03
CA PHE A 6 -53.37 -14.28 6.39
C PHE A 6 -52.57 -13.00 6.65
N ALA A 7 -51.57 -13.08 7.54
CA ALA A 7 -50.58 -12.03 7.70
C ALA A 7 -49.50 -12.16 6.62
N ARG A 8 -49.64 -11.39 5.53
CA ARG A 8 -48.58 -11.12 4.55
C ARG A 8 -47.56 -10.16 5.18
N THR A 9 -46.49 -10.69 5.75
CA THR A 9 -45.32 -9.89 6.12
C THR A 9 -44.60 -9.44 4.84
N ARG A 10 -44.59 -8.12 4.59
CA ARG A 10 -43.73 -7.52 3.56
C ARG A 10 -42.27 -7.57 4.04
N PRO A 11 -41.29 -7.85 3.18
CA PRO A 11 -39.89 -7.71 3.55
C PRO A 11 -39.59 -6.23 3.83
N VAL A 12 -38.94 -5.99 4.96
CA VAL A 12 -38.55 -4.66 5.41
C VAL A 12 -37.58 -4.06 4.38
N GLU A 13 -37.92 -2.87 3.89
CA GLU A 13 -37.07 -2.07 3.02
C GLU A 13 -35.82 -1.68 3.81
N GLN A 14 -34.70 -2.34 3.50
CA GLN A 14 -33.40 -2.16 4.16
C GLN A 14 -32.79 -0.83 3.71
N LYS A 15 -33.32 0.26 4.26
CA LYS A 15 -32.71 1.60 4.21
C LYS A 15 -31.36 1.51 4.89
N SER A 16 -30.31 1.31 4.10
CA SER A 16 -28.95 1.27 4.62
C SER A 16 -28.56 2.70 5.00
N ASP A 17 -28.54 2.99 6.30
CA ASP A 17 -28.12 4.29 6.82
C ASP A 17 -26.76 4.68 6.24
N PRO A 18 -26.63 5.88 5.64
CA PRO A 18 -25.36 6.31 5.05
C PRO A 18 -24.22 6.36 6.08
N ASN A 19 -24.56 6.56 7.35
CA ASN A 19 -23.62 6.55 8.47
C ASN A 19 -23.10 5.13 8.79
N ALA A 20 -23.96 4.10 8.72
CA ALA A 20 -23.54 2.71 8.86
C ALA A 20 -22.64 2.28 7.69
N LEU A 21 -22.93 2.76 6.48
CA LEU A 21 -22.13 2.48 5.29
C LEU A 21 -20.74 3.15 5.35
N MET A 22 -20.66 4.40 5.84
CA MET A 22 -19.40 5.09 6.12
C MET A 22 -18.59 4.33 7.19
N SER A 23 -19.22 3.97 8.32
CA SER A 23 -18.55 3.25 9.41
C SER A 23 -17.97 1.91 8.96
N LYS A 24 -18.72 1.14 8.17
CA LYS A 24 -18.25 -0.15 7.60
C LYS A 24 -17.09 0.02 6.62
N ARG A 25 -17.10 1.10 5.82
CA ARG A 25 -16.00 1.44 4.90
C ARG A 25 -14.75 1.87 5.65
N VAL A 26 -14.90 2.68 6.69
CA VAL A 26 -13.78 3.13 7.54
C VAL A 26 -13.14 1.93 8.24
N GLU A 27 -13.93 1.02 8.82
CA GLU A 27 -13.39 -0.18 9.46
C GLU A 27 -12.64 -1.10 8.48
N ALA A 28 -13.18 -1.29 7.27
CA ALA A 28 -12.51 -2.06 6.22
C ALA A 28 -11.20 -1.41 5.75
N ALA A 29 -11.17 -0.08 5.60
CA ALA A 29 -9.98 0.67 5.24
C ALA A 29 -8.89 0.57 6.32
N THR A 30 -9.25 0.67 7.60
CA THR A 30 -8.32 0.51 8.72
C THR A 30 -7.74 -0.90 8.78
N LYS A 31 -8.57 -1.93 8.60
CA LYS A 31 -8.12 -3.33 8.54
C LYS A 31 -7.19 -3.58 7.35
N ALA A 32 -7.50 -3.01 6.18
CA ALA A 32 -6.65 -3.10 5.01
C ALA A 32 -5.29 -2.42 5.23
N ALA A 33 -5.26 -1.26 5.88
CA ALA A 33 -4.02 -0.56 6.23
C ALA A 33 -3.14 -1.36 7.21
N ASP A 34 -3.73 -2.03 8.20
CA ASP A 34 -2.99 -2.87 9.15
C ASP A 34 -2.38 -4.10 8.47
N VAL A 35 -3.14 -4.76 7.59
CA VAL A 35 -2.65 -5.88 6.77
C VAL A 35 -1.52 -5.42 5.87
N SER A 36 -1.65 -4.26 5.21
CA SER A 36 -0.59 -3.66 4.40
C SER A 36 0.71 -3.45 5.21
N LYS A 37 0.62 -2.91 6.44
CA LYS A 37 1.78 -2.73 7.32
C LYS A 37 2.42 -4.06 7.72
N GLN A 38 1.61 -5.08 8.01
CA GLN A 38 2.14 -6.42 8.32
C GLN A 38 2.81 -7.08 7.11
N ILE A 39 2.24 -6.94 5.92
CA ILE A 39 2.84 -7.46 4.67
C ILE A 39 4.18 -6.78 4.44
N VAL A 40 4.26 -5.46 4.58
CA VAL A 40 5.52 -4.70 4.48
C VAL A 40 6.57 -5.25 5.46
N ARG A 41 6.22 -5.37 6.74
CA ARG A 41 7.15 -5.87 7.78
C ARG A 41 7.62 -7.31 7.57
N ARG A 42 6.82 -8.14 6.90
CA ARG A 42 7.16 -9.55 6.62
C ARG A 42 7.83 -9.76 5.25
N SER A 43 7.53 -8.91 4.28
CA SER A 43 7.96 -9.08 2.87
C SER A 43 9.19 -8.25 2.52
N VAL A 44 9.45 -7.16 3.25
CA VAL A 44 10.60 -6.29 3.03
C VAL A 44 11.70 -6.68 4.00
N ASN A 45 12.88 -6.97 3.46
CA ASN A 45 14.07 -7.08 4.29
C ASN A 45 14.65 -5.69 4.56
N PHE A 46 14.35 -5.11 5.72
CA PHE A 46 14.85 -3.79 6.13
C PHE A 46 16.35 -3.78 6.45
N GLU A 47 16.99 -4.95 6.53
CA GLU A 47 18.45 -5.05 6.65
C GLU A 47 19.16 -4.94 5.29
N ASP A 48 18.44 -5.15 4.19
CA ASP A 48 18.99 -5.10 2.82
C ASP A 48 19.00 -3.67 2.27
N ASP A 49 20.13 -2.98 2.44
CA ASP A 49 20.34 -1.62 1.94
C ASP A 49 20.11 -1.50 0.42
N LYS A 50 20.48 -2.53 -0.37
CA LYS A 50 20.28 -2.51 -1.82
C LYS A 50 18.79 -2.55 -2.16
N LEU A 51 18.01 -3.37 -1.47
CA LEU A 51 16.55 -3.43 -1.63
C LEU A 51 15.90 -2.10 -1.26
N LEU A 52 16.29 -1.51 -0.13
CA LEU A 52 15.75 -0.24 0.34
C LEU A 52 16.02 0.90 -0.65
N ARG A 53 17.27 1.02 -1.11
CA ARG A 53 17.63 2.01 -2.15
C ARG A 53 16.88 1.77 -3.46
N LYS A 54 16.67 0.51 -3.85
CA LYS A 54 15.92 0.16 -5.06
C LYS A 54 14.43 0.47 -4.93
N LEU A 55 13.82 0.23 -3.77
CA LEU A 55 12.44 0.63 -3.47
C LEU A 55 12.29 2.14 -3.57
N LEU A 56 13.23 2.89 -2.97
CA LEU A 56 13.19 4.34 -3.02
C LEU A 56 13.37 4.87 -4.45
N ASP A 57 14.40 4.43 -5.18
CA ASP A 57 14.65 4.83 -6.58
C ASP A 57 13.46 4.55 -7.50
N LYS A 58 12.88 3.35 -7.40
CA LYS A 58 11.72 2.98 -8.21
C LYS A 58 10.46 3.73 -7.79
N GLY A 59 10.23 3.90 -6.49
CA GLY A 59 9.10 4.68 -6.00
C GLY A 59 9.14 6.12 -6.53
N LEU A 60 10.32 6.76 -6.47
CA LEU A 60 10.51 8.12 -7.01
C LEU A 60 10.29 8.22 -8.53
N LYS A 61 10.49 7.11 -9.27
CA LYS A 61 10.32 7.08 -10.73
C LYS A 61 8.89 6.77 -11.18
N TYR A 62 8.18 5.92 -10.44
CA TYR A 62 6.89 5.35 -10.88
C TYR A 62 5.69 5.91 -10.12
N ASP A 63 5.88 6.52 -8.95
CA ASP A 63 4.81 6.96 -8.06
C ASP A 63 5.02 8.41 -7.64
N ARG A 64 4.14 9.29 -8.15
CA ARG A 64 4.19 10.72 -7.85
C ARG A 64 3.79 11.02 -6.40
N GLY A 65 2.94 10.19 -5.80
CA GLY A 65 2.58 10.30 -4.39
C GLY A 65 3.77 9.97 -3.48
N TRP A 66 4.51 8.93 -3.85
CA TRP A 66 5.77 8.54 -3.22
C TRP A 66 6.83 9.63 -3.31
N GLN A 67 6.97 10.26 -4.48
CA GLN A 67 7.88 11.38 -4.69
C GLN A 67 7.53 12.56 -3.76
N ASN A 68 6.26 12.98 -3.75
CA ASN A 68 5.81 14.06 -2.86
C ASN A 68 6.04 13.71 -1.39
N ALA A 69 5.74 12.48 -0.98
CA ALA A 69 5.95 12.03 0.40
C ALA A 69 7.44 12.04 0.78
N TYR A 70 8.33 11.67 -0.14
CA TYR A 70 9.77 11.69 0.08
C TYR A 70 10.32 13.10 0.16
N GLU A 71 9.87 14.02 -0.71
CA GLU A 71 10.25 15.44 -0.65
C GLU A 71 9.79 16.08 0.67
N ASP A 72 8.56 15.80 1.11
CA ASP A 72 8.03 16.27 2.39
C ASP A 72 8.80 15.69 3.58
N TYR A 73 9.15 14.40 3.51
CA TYR A 73 9.96 13.73 4.52
C TYR A 73 11.38 14.30 4.61
N CYS A 74 12.04 14.55 3.47
CA CYS A 74 13.35 15.19 3.41
C CYS A 74 13.29 16.60 4.00
N THR A 75 12.28 17.38 3.62
CA THR A 75 12.09 18.76 4.12
C THR A 75 11.87 18.77 5.63
N SER A 76 11.03 17.87 6.15
CA SER A 76 10.74 17.74 7.59
C SER A 76 11.97 17.35 8.41
N HIS A 77 12.91 16.61 7.82
CA HIS A 77 14.16 16.21 8.45
C HIS A 77 15.33 17.18 8.18
N GLY A 78 15.10 18.30 7.50
CA GLY A 78 16.13 19.30 7.20
C GLY A 78 17.14 18.86 6.13
N ILE A 79 16.77 17.88 5.31
CA ILE A 79 17.62 17.35 4.25
C ILE A 79 17.50 18.24 3.02
N THR A 80 18.62 18.85 2.64
CA THR A 80 18.73 19.75 1.49
C THR A 80 19.12 19.03 0.20
N ASP A 81 19.73 17.85 0.30
CA ASP A 81 20.07 17.01 -0.84
C ASP A 81 19.22 15.72 -0.81
N PRO A 82 18.21 15.58 -1.68
CA PRO A 82 17.34 14.40 -1.71
C PRO A 82 18.01 13.19 -2.38
N ASP A 83 19.30 13.26 -2.76
CA ASP A 83 19.96 12.13 -3.43
C ASP A 83 20.03 10.93 -2.48
N ILE A 84 19.50 9.81 -2.97
CA ILE A 84 19.36 8.57 -2.23
C ILE A 84 20.72 8.07 -1.73
N ARG A 85 21.82 8.38 -2.43
CA ARG A 85 23.18 7.92 -2.10
C ARG A 85 23.75 8.61 -0.87
N HIS A 86 23.27 9.79 -0.52
CA HIS A 86 23.71 10.52 0.66
C HIS A 86 22.87 10.23 1.90
N GLN A 87 21.78 9.46 1.74
CA GLN A 87 20.91 9.10 2.86
C GLN A 87 21.39 7.85 3.58
N ASP A 88 21.34 7.92 4.91
CA ASP A 88 21.56 6.79 5.81
C ASP A 88 20.53 5.69 5.56
N ARG A 89 20.98 4.45 5.72
CA ARG A 89 20.10 3.28 5.57
C ARG A 89 18.90 3.38 6.52
N ASP A 90 19.11 3.74 7.78
CA ASP A 90 18.05 3.85 8.78
C ASP A 90 17.04 4.95 8.43
N PHE A 91 17.49 6.03 7.78
CA PHE A 91 16.62 7.09 7.26
C PHE A 91 15.71 6.54 6.15
N ILE A 92 16.30 5.86 5.16
CA ILE A 92 15.56 5.24 4.05
C ILE A 92 14.60 4.15 4.58
N ALA A 93 15.05 3.31 5.50
CA ALA A 93 14.26 2.25 6.12
C ALA A 93 13.02 2.83 6.83
N THR A 94 13.20 3.91 7.59
CA THR A 94 12.12 4.59 8.30
C THR A 94 11.09 5.17 7.33
N PHE A 95 11.56 5.84 6.27
CA PHE A 95 10.67 6.38 5.24
C PHE A 95 9.85 5.27 4.56
N ILE A 96 10.52 4.18 4.17
CA ILE A 96 9.88 3.01 3.54
C ILE A 96 8.89 2.37 4.51
N GLU A 97 9.23 2.15 5.78
CA GLU A 97 8.31 1.54 6.73
C GLU A 97 7.00 2.36 6.87
N GLN A 98 7.12 3.69 6.89
CA GLN A 98 5.97 4.58 7.07
C GLN A 98 5.12 4.72 5.79
N ASN A 99 5.77 4.82 4.63
CA ASN A 99 5.08 5.13 3.37
C ASN A 99 4.75 3.90 2.53
N LEU A 100 5.52 2.81 2.62
CA LEU A 100 5.34 1.63 1.78
C LEU A 100 3.99 0.96 2.00
N ALA A 101 3.38 1.07 3.17
CA ALA A 101 2.04 0.54 3.41
C ALA A 101 0.98 1.16 2.48
N ASN A 102 1.17 2.42 2.05
CA ASN A 102 0.27 3.10 1.12
C ASN A 102 0.49 2.61 -0.32
N SER A 103 1.74 2.33 -0.69
CA SER A 103 2.11 1.88 -2.04
C SER A 103 2.28 0.36 -2.17
N ILE A 104 2.01 -0.44 -1.12
CA ILE A 104 2.25 -1.90 -1.13
C ILE A 104 1.44 -2.63 -2.21
N ASN A 105 0.29 -2.06 -2.58
CA ASN A 105 -0.57 -2.60 -3.62
C ASN A 105 -0.20 -2.13 -5.03
N GLU A 106 0.75 -1.20 -5.17
CA GLU A 106 1.18 -0.65 -6.45
C GLU A 106 2.05 -1.64 -7.21
N ASP A 107 1.85 -1.72 -8.53
CA ASP A 107 2.57 -2.65 -9.39
C ASP A 107 4.10 -2.53 -9.30
N TRP A 108 4.63 -1.33 -9.02
CA TRP A 108 6.06 -1.13 -8.88
C TRP A 108 6.63 -1.77 -7.60
N VAL A 109 5.92 -1.68 -6.47
CA VAL A 109 6.32 -2.32 -5.20
C VAL A 109 6.22 -3.83 -5.35
N LYS A 110 5.10 -4.30 -5.91
CA LYS A 110 4.85 -5.70 -6.21
C LYS A 110 5.96 -6.29 -7.08
N LYS A 111 6.40 -5.55 -8.11
CA LYS A 111 7.55 -5.92 -8.95
C LYS A 111 8.87 -5.94 -8.19
N ILE A 112 9.06 -5.24 -7.09
CA ILE A 112 10.34 -5.26 -6.37
C ILE A 112 10.33 -6.38 -5.33
N LEU A 113 9.21 -6.57 -4.62
CA LEU A 113 9.07 -7.57 -3.58
C LEU A 113 8.89 -8.99 -4.13
N TRP A 114 8.11 -9.16 -5.20
CA TRP A 114 7.90 -10.49 -5.81
C TRP A 114 8.83 -10.80 -6.97
N ASN A 115 9.42 -9.79 -7.61
CA ASN A 115 10.41 -10.01 -8.68
C ASN A 115 11.85 -9.86 -8.15
N GLN A 116 12.16 -10.42 -6.97
CA GLN A 116 13.54 -10.68 -6.52
C GLN A 116 14.27 -11.72 -7.42
N ALA A 117 13.96 -11.78 -8.71
CA ALA A 117 14.87 -12.35 -9.67
C ALA A 117 16.07 -11.39 -9.77
N PRO A 118 17.32 -11.91 -9.72
CA PRO A 118 18.49 -11.08 -9.95
C PRO A 118 18.32 -10.38 -11.30
N ASP A 119 18.69 -9.11 -11.30
CA ASP A 119 18.88 -8.29 -12.50
C ASP A 119 19.65 -9.11 -13.54
N GLY A 120 18.98 -9.65 -14.57
CA GLY A 120 19.66 -10.62 -15.44
C GLY A 120 18.89 -11.26 -16.60
N GLU A 121 17.57 -11.43 -16.57
CA GLU A 121 16.90 -12.19 -17.65
C GLU A 121 15.82 -11.42 -18.41
N LYS A 122 16.25 -11.01 -19.61
CA LYS A 122 15.45 -10.94 -20.84
C LYS A 122 14.20 -11.82 -20.74
N LYS A 123 13.02 -11.21 -20.64
CA LYS A 123 11.80 -11.80 -21.22
C LYS A 123 11.71 -11.26 -22.63
N GLU A 124 12.39 -11.95 -23.54
CA GLU A 124 11.79 -12.97 -24.40
C GLU A 124 10.79 -12.34 -25.37
N LYS A 125 11.26 -12.29 -26.61
CA LYS A 125 10.46 -12.09 -27.81
C LYS A 125 9.18 -12.91 -27.66
N LYS A 126 8.03 -12.22 -27.75
CA LYS A 126 6.76 -12.85 -28.05
C LYS A 126 6.93 -13.59 -29.38
N GLU A 127 7.09 -14.90 -29.26
CA GLU A 127 7.22 -15.85 -30.35
C GLU A 127 5.90 -15.90 -31.14
N LYS A 128 6.09 -16.01 -32.46
CA LYS A 128 5.17 -16.31 -33.57
C LYS A 128 3.67 -16.48 -33.31
#